data_AF-A0A964ADW0-F1
#
_entry.id   AF-A0A964ADW0-F1
#
_cell.length_a   1.000
_cell.length_b   1.000
_cell.length_c   1.000
_cell.angle_alpha   90.00
_cell.angle_beta   90.00
_cell.angle_gamma   90.00
#
_symmetry.space_group_name_H-M   'P 1'
#
loop_
_entity.id
_entity.type
_entity.pdbx_description
1 polymer ?
#
loop_
_entity_poly.entity_id
_entity_poly.type
_entity_poly.pdbx_seq_one_letter_code
_entity_poly.pdbx_strand_id
1 'polypeptide(L)'
;MGRSRYGAWGLLALLPGCFVDVSAGGPPPALQAQVSAATTRLRPATPRTIGPLLDPDGDGLLLALEIALGTDPDLADTDGDGLCDGAISVPGVCVAGEDLDGDGVRGPGESSPLFADSDFDTLDDLLESGGTVPAMDSDGDGLPDAVDIDSDGDGMVDSREGVIDLDRDGLGGWRDPDDDGDGVDSRREDAAPDRTADEVSDGARFGIDVDHDGIRNRLDRDSDGDGLLDAEEGLVDADDDGIPDYLDRDLTDGPDGDPDGDGLSTALELAQGTNPLEADSDGDGVEDAVDAGAPGPDGRPEAPADTDGDGVPDALDPDSADGPDADADGDGLPNGFEAEAGFQAYLSDTDGDGLEDGDEIGPDIAHPRDTDGDGIPDVLDTDDDGDGVPTALERATRCQGQDDADADGLPDWLDPDSDGDGIPDGVDGQGDDDGDGVPSRCDLDSDGDGIPDLTEGGGDIDHDGLPDHRDPAPLDGPDADFDQDGLSNLDEWLVGTDPTRPDTDGDGLDDGVEVGPVVWNPKDSDGDGIIDALE
;
A
#
# COMPACT_ATOMS: atom_id res chain seq x y z
N MET A 1 1.22 62.22 -45.45
CA MET A 1 1.90 62.45 -44.15
C MET A 1 2.70 61.17 -43.86
N GLY A 2 3.97 61.17 -43.45
CA GLY A 2 4.52 61.53 -42.12
C GLY A 2 4.81 60.22 -41.35
N ARG A 3 6.03 59.67 -41.34
CA ARG A 3 7.15 59.91 -40.38
C ARG A 3 6.79 59.52 -38.92
N SER A 4 7.61 58.82 -38.11
CA SER A 4 9.05 58.49 -38.18
C SER A 4 9.38 57.19 -37.42
N ARG A 5 10.15 56.24 -37.97
CA ARG A 5 11.55 55.87 -37.58
C ARG A 5 12.02 56.16 -36.14
N TYR A 6 12.52 55.10 -35.47
CA TYR A 6 13.84 54.93 -34.82
C TYR A 6 14.14 53.40 -34.75
N GLY A 7 15.37 52.87 -34.67
CA GLY A 7 16.69 53.48 -34.82
C GLY A 7 17.84 52.56 -34.34
N ALA A 8 18.45 51.78 -35.23
CA ALA A 8 19.55 50.84 -34.90
C ALA A 8 20.93 51.50 -34.75
N TRP A 9 21.84 50.86 -34.02
CA TRP A 9 23.27 51.20 -33.89
C TRP A 9 24.13 49.93 -33.83
N GLY A 10 25.40 50.03 -34.25
CA GLY A 10 26.38 48.94 -34.13
C GLY A 10 27.82 49.38 -34.41
N LEU A 11 28.79 48.66 -33.82
CA LEU A 11 30.24 48.68 -34.08
C LEU A 11 30.75 47.23 -33.83
N LEU A 12 31.62 46.56 -34.59
CA LEU A 12 32.58 46.88 -35.68
C LEU A 12 34.05 47.19 -35.27
N ALA A 13 34.81 46.11 -34.98
CA ALA A 13 36.24 45.93 -35.30
C ALA A 13 36.53 44.40 -35.25
N LEU A 14 37.14 43.69 -36.22
CA LEU A 14 38.35 43.83 -37.06
C LEU A 14 39.69 43.47 -36.38
N LEU A 15 40.29 42.37 -36.86
CA LEU A 15 41.61 41.82 -36.53
C LEU A 15 42.74 42.62 -37.24
N PRO A 16 44.02 42.50 -36.82
CA PRO A 16 44.88 41.40 -37.33
C PRO A 16 45.86 40.80 -36.28
N GLY A 17 46.46 39.64 -36.59
CA GLY A 17 47.46 38.95 -35.76
C GLY A 17 48.90 38.97 -36.30
N CYS A 18 49.85 38.38 -35.55
CA CYS A 18 51.25 38.15 -35.93
C CYS A 18 51.82 36.86 -35.28
N PHE A 19 52.70 36.14 -35.98
CA PHE A 19 53.65 35.14 -35.43
C PHE A 19 54.77 35.87 -34.62
N VAL A 20 55.72 35.27 -33.86
CA VAL A 20 56.50 34.00 -33.92
C VAL A 20 57.13 33.75 -32.50
N ASP A 21 57.75 32.63 -32.05
CA ASP A 21 58.11 31.31 -32.63
C ASP A 21 58.41 30.20 -31.56
N VAL A 22 58.45 28.93 -31.99
CA VAL A 22 59.36 27.81 -31.60
C VAL A 22 59.67 27.42 -30.12
N SER A 23 59.08 26.27 -29.70
CA SER A 23 59.76 25.00 -29.26
C SER A 23 60.05 24.61 -27.78
N ALA A 24 59.63 23.36 -27.48
CA ALA A 24 60.13 22.36 -26.51
C ALA A 24 59.95 22.56 -24.98
N GLY A 25 59.49 21.52 -24.27
CA GLY A 25 59.37 21.55 -22.80
C GLY A 25 59.00 20.25 -22.04
N GLY A 26 58.12 19.39 -22.58
CA GLY A 26 57.75 18.09 -21.97
C GLY A 26 56.75 18.13 -20.78
N PRO A 27 56.00 17.04 -20.52
CA PRO A 27 55.05 16.95 -19.39
C PRO A 27 55.60 16.22 -18.16
N PRO A 28 55.32 16.73 -16.94
CA PRO A 28 55.40 15.96 -15.70
C PRO A 28 54.16 16.16 -14.79
N PRO A 29 53.96 15.35 -13.73
CA PRO A 29 53.98 13.89 -13.74
C PRO A 29 52.72 13.30 -13.06
N ALA A 30 52.33 12.06 -13.41
CA ALA A 30 51.46 11.28 -12.53
C ALA A 30 52.24 10.83 -11.29
N LEU A 31 51.63 10.88 -10.10
CA LEU A 31 52.22 10.35 -8.86
C LEU A 31 51.71 8.94 -8.58
N GLN A 32 52.54 8.12 -7.95
CA GLN A 32 52.32 6.68 -7.82
C GLN A 32 51.63 6.32 -6.49
N ALA A 33 50.74 5.33 -6.54
CA ALA A 33 50.66 4.29 -5.51
C ALA A 33 51.34 3.01 -6.06
N GLN A 34 51.90 2.17 -5.19
CA GLN A 34 52.50 0.88 -5.59
C GLN A 34 51.89 -0.27 -4.79
N VAL A 35 51.48 -1.33 -5.49
CA VAL A 35 51.39 -2.69 -4.93
C VAL A 35 52.18 -3.63 -5.85
N SER A 36 52.61 -4.79 -5.33
CA SER A 36 53.68 -5.61 -5.91
C SER A 36 53.22 -6.54 -7.02
N ALA A 37 54.06 -6.73 -8.05
CA ALA A 37 53.79 -7.67 -9.14
C ALA A 37 54.22 -9.10 -8.77
N ALA A 38 53.26 -9.99 -8.53
CA ALA A 38 53.45 -11.44 -8.62
C ALA A 38 53.25 -11.91 -10.07
N THR A 39 54.17 -12.71 -10.61
CA THR A 39 54.12 -13.14 -12.03
C THR A 39 53.62 -14.58 -12.18
N THR A 40 52.33 -14.73 -12.47
CA THR A 40 51.75 -15.98 -13.01
C THR A 40 51.26 -15.72 -14.43
N ARG A 41 51.60 -16.62 -15.37
CA ARG A 41 51.12 -16.52 -16.76
C ARG A 41 49.84 -17.31 -16.93
N LEU A 42 48.70 -16.63 -16.97
CA LEU A 42 47.50 -17.18 -17.60
C LEU A 42 47.61 -17.07 -19.12
N ARG A 43 46.85 -17.94 -19.81
CA ARG A 43 46.66 -17.92 -21.26
C ARG A 43 45.37 -17.15 -21.55
N PRO A 44 45.20 -16.55 -22.75
CA PRO A 44 43.86 -16.16 -23.17
C PRO A 44 42.99 -17.42 -23.24
N ALA A 45 41.96 -17.48 -22.41
CA ALA A 45 40.82 -18.33 -22.67
C ALA A 45 39.98 -17.68 -23.77
N THR A 46 39.26 -18.50 -24.55
CA THR A 46 38.18 -18.02 -25.40
C THR A 46 37.01 -17.58 -24.50
N PRO A 47 36.22 -16.56 -24.86
CA PRO A 47 34.94 -16.34 -24.22
C PRO A 47 34.11 -17.62 -24.35
N ARG A 48 33.49 -18.04 -23.25
CA ARG A 48 32.36 -18.96 -23.28
C ARG A 48 31.10 -18.12 -23.30
N THR A 49 30.08 -18.56 -24.04
CA THR A 49 28.73 -18.05 -23.87
C THR A 49 28.28 -18.29 -22.43
N ILE A 50 27.77 -17.25 -21.79
CA ILE A 50 27.20 -17.27 -20.45
C ILE A 50 25.68 -17.43 -20.60
N GLY A 51 25.03 -18.13 -19.67
CA GLY A 51 23.58 -18.28 -19.62
C GLY A 51 23.10 -18.32 -18.17
N PRO A 52 21.81 -18.06 -17.89
CA PRO A 52 21.30 -17.70 -16.56
C PRO A 52 21.25 -18.84 -15.52
N LEU A 53 21.69 -20.05 -15.88
CA LEU A 53 21.79 -21.22 -14.99
C LEU A 53 23.26 -21.55 -14.66
N LEU A 54 24.08 -20.51 -14.47
CA LEU A 54 25.49 -20.63 -14.16
C LEU A 54 25.78 -20.09 -12.76
N ASP A 55 26.41 -20.94 -11.97
CA ASP A 55 27.17 -20.68 -10.73
C ASP A 55 28.65 -20.71 -11.19
N PRO A 56 29.32 -19.56 -11.35
CA PRO A 56 30.62 -19.51 -12.03
C PRO A 56 31.82 -19.88 -11.15
N ASP A 57 31.76 -19.62 -9.85
CA ASP A 57 32.85 -19.85 -8.89
C ASP A 57 32.64 -21.03 -7.93
N GLY A 58 31.39 -21.44 -7.68
CA GLY A 58 31.00 -22.65 -6.96
C GLY A 58 30.45 -22.43 -5.54
N ASP A 59 30.00 -21.23 -5.17
CA ASP A 59 29.45 -20.93 -3.83
C ASP A 59 27.95 -21.20 -3.66
N GLY A 60 27.25 -21.53 -4.75
CA GLY A 60 25.83 -21.89 -4.74
C GLY A 60 24.85 -20.73 -4.83
N LEU A 61 25.33 -19.48 -4.94
CA LEU A 61 24.57 -18.37 -5.50
C LEU A 61 24.47 -18.56 -7.04
N LEU A 62 23.67 -17.75 -7.73
CA LEU A 62 23.44 -17.86 -9.18
C LEU A 62 23.56 -16.50 -9.84
N LEU A 63 24.10 -16.46 -11.06
CA LEU A 63 24.40 -15.23 -11.81
C LEU A 63 23.28 -14.17 -11.80
N ALA A 64 22.03 -14.58 -11.92
CA ALA A 64 20.88 -13.67 -11.91
C ALA A 64 20.59 -13.05 -10.53
N LEU A 65 20.91 -13.77 -9.45
CA LEU A 65 20.73 -13.35 -8.06
C LEU A 65 21.95 -12.58 -7.53
N GLU A 66 23.16 -12.95 -7.96
CA GLU A 66 24.39 -12.20 -7.69
C GLU A 66 24.29 -10.76 -8.21
N ILE A 67 23.83 -10.60 -9.46
CA ILE A 67 23.56 -9.29 -10.07
C ILE A 67 22.49 -8.49 -9.31
N ALA A 68 21.52 -9.16 -8.69
CA ALA A 68 20.46 -8.50 -7.91
C ALA A 68 20.90 -8.09 -6.49
N LEU A 69 21.80 -8.87 -5.87
CA LEU A 69 22.37 -8.59 -4.55
C LEU A 69 23.57 -7.63 -4.61
N GLY A 70 24.22 -7.52 -5.77
CA GLY A 70 25.35 -6.63 -6.02
C GLY A 70 26.73 -7.27 -5.78
N THR A 71 26.81 -8.60 -5.76
CA THR A 71 28.05 -9.38 -5.64
C THR A 71 28.75 -9.53 -7.00
N ASP A 72 30.02 -9.95 -7.04
CA ASP A 72 30.81 -10.08 -8.28
C ASP A 72 30.78 -11.53 -8.80
N PRO A 73 30.08 -11.87 -9.91
CA PRO A 73 29.82 -13.26 -10.33
C PRO A 73 31.03 -14.09 -10.84
N ASP A 74 32.25 -13.67 -10.56
CA ASP A 74 33.48 -14.47 -10.73
C ASP A 74 34.22 -14.65 -9.37
N LEU A 75 33.61 -14.24 -8.23
CA LEU A 75 34.21 -14.13 -6.88
C LEU A 75 33.22 -14.43 -5.72
N ALA A 76 33.19 -15.70 -5.29
CA ALA A 76 32.56 -16.28 -4.08
C ALA A 76 32.84 -15.61 -2.71
N ASP A 77 33.47 -14.44 -2.68
CA ASP A 77 33.92 -13.66 -1.51
C ASP A 77 34.17 -12.26 -2.06
N THR A 78 33.09 -11.54 -2.38
CA THR A 78 33.14 -10.26 -3.11
C THR A 78 33.87 -9.17 -2.33
N ASP A 79 33.69 -9.16 -1.00
CA ASP A 79 34.19 -8.16 -0.05
C ASP A 79 35.64 -8.48 0.41
N GLY A 80 35.96 -9.77 0.59
CA GLY A 80 37.30 -10.27 0.90
C GLY A 80 37.57 -10.56 2.37
N ASP A 81 36.55 -10.79 3.20
CA ASP A 81 36.70 -11.11 4.62
C ASP A 81 36.85 -12.62 4.91
N GLY A 82 36.33 -13.48 4.03
CA GLY A 82 36.44 -14.94 4.08
C GLY A 82 35.15 -15.71 4.40
N LEU A 83 33.99 -15.05 4.54
CA LEU A 83 32.69 -15.69 4.34
C LEU A 83 32.39 -15.82 2.83
N CYS A 84 31.37 -16.61 2.46
CA CYS A 84 30.94 -16.75 1.07
C CYS A 84 29.59 -16.07 0.88
N ASP A 85 29.45 -15.29 -0.21
CA ASP A 85 28.21 -14.64 -0.63
C ASP A 85 27.06 -15.67 -0.76
N GLY A 86 27.37 -16.88 -1.23
CA GLY A 86 26.48 -18.04 -1.31
C GLY A 86 26.62 -19.09 -0.19
N ALA A 87 25.65 -20.01 -0.16
CA ALA A 87 25.47 -20.99 0.92
C ALA A 87 26.43 -22.21 0.90
N ILE A 88 27.50 -22.21 0.08
CA ILE A 88 28.42 -23.35 -0.09
C ILE A 88 29.89 -22.92 0.04
N SER A 89 30.63 -23.59 0.92
CA SER A 89 32.02 -23.22 1.25
C SER A 89 32.98 -23.50 0.08
N VAL A 90 33.51 -22.47 -0.58
CA VAL A 90 34.48 -22.63 -1.68
C VAL A 90 35.88 -22.96 -1.12
N PRO A 91 36.42 -24.19 -1.29
CA PRO A 91 37.49 -24.70 -0.42
C PRO A 91 38.84 -23.95 -0.48
N GLY A 92 39.06 -23.06 0.48
CA GLY A 92 40.28 -22.25 0.59
C GLY A 92 40.19 -20.89 -0.11
N VAL A 93 38.99 -20.49 -0.52
CA VAL A 93 38.58 -19.09 -0.69
C VAL A 93 37.89 -18.70 0.62
N CYS A 94 36.65 -19.15 0.82
CA CYS A 94 35.73 -18.72 1.88
C CYS A 94 35.08 -19.89 2.66
N VAL A 95 34.20 -19.56 3.61
CA VAL A 95 33.26 -20.50 4.25
C VAL A 95 31.81 -20.06 4.11
N ALA A 96 30.92 -21.00 3.75
CA ALA A 96 29.50 -20.81 3.48
C ALA A 96 28.75 -19.89 4.48
N GLY A 97 28.11 -18.85 3.94
CA GLY A 97 27.00 -18.16 4.58
C GLY A 97 27.36 -16.94 5.44
N GLU A 98 26.66 -15.85 5.16
CA GLU A 98 26.70 -14.52 5.80
C GLU A 98 25.95 -14.43 7.15
N ASP A 99 25.40 -15.55 7.63
CA ASP A 99 24.72 -15.69 8.92
C ASP A 99 25.01 -17.12 9.43
N LEU A 100 26.15 -17.27 10.12
CA LEU A 100 26.79 -18.58 10.35
C LEU A 100 26.56 -19.14 11.76
N ASP A 101 26.20 -18.30 12.71
CA ASP A 101 25.67 -18.67 14.03
C ASP A 101 24.16 -18.47 14.18
N GLY A 102 23.50 -17.72 13.29
CA GLY A 102 22.04 -17.58 13.27
C GLY A 102 21.51 -16.47 14.18
N ASP A 103 22.28 -15.38 14.39
CA ASP A 103 22.01 -14.37 15.43
C ASP A 103 21.23 -13.13 14.98
N GLY A 104 20.96 -13.01 13.67
CA GLY A 104 20.11 -11.94 13.13
C GLY A 104 20.68 -10.52 13.20
N VAL A 105 21.93 -10.34 13.62
CA VAL A 105 22.60 -9.04 13.68
C VAL A 105 23.70 -8.99 12.61
N ARG A 106 23.97 -7.80 12.06
CA ARG A 106 25.06 -7.65 11.08
C ARG A 106 26.41 -7.53 11.79
N GLY A 107 27.14 -8.62 11.88
CA GLY A 107 28.44 -8.72 12.53
C GLY A 107 29.64 -8.17 11.74
N PRO A 108 30.86 -8.28 12.29
CA PRO A 108 32.07 -7.63 11.76
C PRO A 108 32.74 -8.38 10.58
N GLY A 109 31.96 -8.78 9.58
CA GLY A 109 32.40 -9.51 8.38
C GLY A 109 31.28 -10.35 7.78
N GLU A 110 30.12 -9.71 7.61
CA GLU A 110 28.82 -10.27 7.19
C GLU A 110 28.04 -9.14 6.48
N SER A 111 27.02 -9.45 5.67
CA SER A 111 26.29 -8.47 4.84
C SER A 111 24.78 -8.35 5.07
N SER A 112 24.05 -9.43 5.41
CA SER A 112 22.60 -9.40 5.68
C SER A 112 22.13 -10.53 6.61
N PRO A 113 21.47 -10.24 7.75
CA PRO A 113 21.05 -11.25 8.75
C PRO A 113 19.52 -11.34 8.92
N LEU A 114 18.96 -12.40 9.57
CA LEU A 114 17.50 -12.64 9.57
C LEU A 114 16.79 -13.21 10.84
N PHE A 115 17.44 -13.37 12.00
CA PHE A 115 16.82 -13.92 13.23
C PHE A 115 17.31 -13.28 14.56
N ALA A 116 16.71 -12.16 15.01
CA ALA A 116 17.14 -11.41 16.21
C ALA A 116 15.96 -11.06 17.15
N ASP A 117 15.14 -12.06 17.46
CA ASP A 117 13.98 -12.03 18.37
C ASP A 117 13.73 -13.50 18.76
N SER A 118 14.06 -13.88 20.00
CA SER A 118 14.27 -15.29 20.40
C SER A 118 12.98 -16.07 20.72
N ASP A 119 11.97 -15.38 21.26
CA ASP A 119 10.67 -15.89 21.72
C ASP A 119 9.48 -15.22 21.02
N PHE A 120 9.73 -14.19 20.21
CA PHE A 120 8.78 -13.44 19.37
C PHE A 120 7.92 -12.42 20.13
N ASP A 121 8.47 -11.80 21.18
CA ASP A 121 7.81 -10.75 21.98
C ASP A 121 7.95 -9.32 21.41
N THR A 122 8.87 -9.11 20.46
CA THR A 122 9.27 -7.83 19.79
C THR A 122 10.28 -6.94 20.51
N LEU A 123 10.89 -7.40 21.61
CA LEU A 123 12.10 -6.83 22.20
C LEU A 123 13.36 -7.45 21.55
N ASP A 124 14.53 -7.17 22.12
CA ASP A 124 15.85 -7.58 21.61
C ASP A 124 16.63 -8.17 22.78
N ASP A 125 17.16 -9.39 22.62
CA ASP A 125 17.87 -10.16 23.66
C ASP A 125 18.93 -9.33 24.41
N LEU A 126 19.54 -8.31 23.80
CA LEU A 126 20.54 -7.42 24.41
C LEU A 126 19.95 -6.35 25.33
N LEU A 127 18.72 -5.88 25.04
CA LEU A 127 17.96 -4.99 25.91
C LEU A 127 17.53 -5.75 27.17
N GLU A 128 16.99 -6.94 26.98
CA GLU A 128 16.49 -7.80 28.03
C GLU A 128 17.60 -8.30 28.97
N SER A 129 18.70 -8.79 28.39
CA SER A 129 19.90 -9.23 29.11
C SER A 129 20.76 -8.07 29.66
N GLY A 130 20.28 -6.82 29.59
CA GLY A 130 20.85 -5.66 30.29
C GLY A 130 22.31 -5.32 29.94
N GLY A 131 22.82 -5.83 28.82
CA GLY A 131 24.19 -5.64 28.36
C GLY A 131 25.29 -6.31 29.21
N THR A 132 25.64 -7.55 28.87
CA THR A 132 26.82 -8.30 29.38
C THR A 132 26.80 -8.76 30.84
N VAL A 133 25.64 -8.70 31.51
CA VAL A 133 25.43 -9.47 32.76
C VAL A 133 25.17 -10.95 32.44
N PRO A 134 25.40 -11.89 33.38
CA PRO A 134 24.83 -13.23 33.22
C PRO A 134 23.31 -13.14 33.14
N ALA A 135 22.70 -14.07 32.41
CA ALA A 135 21.25 -14.31 32.33
C ALA A 135 20.50 -13.83 33.57
N MET A 136 19.64 -12.83 33.37
CA MET A 136 18.58 -12.48 34.31
C MET A 136 17.55 -13.63 34.32
N ASP A 137 16.86 -13.78 35.43
CA ASP A 137 15.91 -14.86 35.78
C ASP A 137 15.04 -14.20 36.85
N SER A 138 14.05 -13.42 36.38
CA SER A 138 13.35 -12.40 37.18
C SER A 138 12.23 -12.98 38.05
N ASP A 139 11.38 -13.84 37.48
CA ASP A 139 10.42 -14.70 38.18
C ASP A 139 11.11 -15.71 39.13
N GLY A 140 12.16 -16.40 38.66
CA GLY A 140 12.87 -17.44 39.41
C GLY A 140 12.56 -18.90 39.05
N ASP A 141 11.81 -19.16 37.97
CA ASP A 141 11.55 -20.48 37.37
C ASP A 141 12.87 -21.21 37.02
N GLY A 142 13.80 -20.48 36.40
CA GLY A 142 15.06 -20.99 35.87
C GLY A 142 15.16 -21.01 34.35
N LEU A 143 14.16 -20.49 33.62
CA LEU A 143 14.36 -19.84 32.32
C LEU A 143 14.99 -18.44 32.51
N PRO A 144 15.87 -18.00 31.61
CA PRO A 144 16.24 -16.59 31.51
C PRO A 144 15.16 -15.75 30.84
N ASP A 145 14.97 -14.51 31.30
CA ASP A 145 14.01 -13.54 30.74
C ASP A 145 14.00 -13.55 29.18
N ALA A 146 15.17 -13.36 28.56
CA ALA A 146 15.38 -13.31 27.10
C ALA A 146 15.27 -14.66 26.34
N VAL A 147 14.51 -15.61 26.89
CA VAL A 147 13.97 -16.83 26.23
C VAL A 147 12.71 -17.33 26.96
N ASP A 148 12.11 -16.52 27.83
CA ASP A 148 10.85 -16.82 28.52
C ASP A 148 9.71 -16.04 27.84
N ILE A 149 8.47 -16.30 28.24
CA ILE A 149 7.27 -15.71 27.63
C ILE A 149 6.35 -15.05 28.68
N ASP A 150 6.81 -15.01 29.93
CA ASP A 150 6.10 -14.62 31.16
C ASP A 150 7.20 -14.23 32.18
N SER A 151 8.06 -13.26 31.83
CA SER A 151 9.35 -12.98 32.52
C SER A 151 9.22 -12.48 33.96
N ASP A 152 8.13 -11.76 34.26
CA ASP A 152 7.74 -11.41 35.63
C ASP A 152 7.02 -12.57 36.33
N GLY A 153 6.31 -13.40 35.58
CA GLY A 153 5.62 -14.62 36.01
C GLY A 153 4.17 -14.44 36.50
N ASP A 154 3.52 -13.30 36.28
CA ASP A 154 2.13 -13.06 36.71
C ASP A 154 1.08 -13.89 35.96
N GLY A 155 1.40 -14.36 34.74
CA GLY A 155 0.51 -15.14 33.87
C GLY A 155 -0.11 -14.37 32.70
N MET A 156 0.32 -13.14 32.43
CA MET A 156 0.20 -12.49 31.12
C MET A 156 1.32 -12.99 30.18
N VAL A 157 1.80 -12.18 29.23
CA VAL A 157 2.88 -12.57 28.28
C VAL A 157 3.57 -11.33 27.72
N ASP A 158 4.88 -11.19 27.95
CA ASP A 158 5.72 -9.99 27.80
C ASP A 158 5.34 -9.06 26.62
N SER A 159 5.13 -9.67 25.44
CA SER A 159 4.53 -9.13 24.20
C SER A 159 3.26 -8.27 24.33
N ARG A 160 2.59 -8.25 25.50
CA ARG A 160 1.35 -7.53 25.80
C ARG A 160 1.51 -6.41 26.80
N GLU A 161 2.30 -6.63 27.85
CA GLU A 161 2.62 -5.57 28.82
C GLU A 161 3.55 -4.55 28.17
N GLY A 162 4.61 -5.03 27.51
CA GLY A 162 5.64 -4.22 26.88
C GLY A 162 6.30 -3.23 27.85
N VAL A 163 7.03 -2.25 27.29
CA VAL A 163 7.92 -1.36 28.06
C VAL A 163 7.22 -0.23 28.85
N ILE A 164 5.99 -0.45 29.33
CA ILE A 164 5.21 0.53 30.09
C ILE A 164 5.53 0.44 31.60
N ASP A 165 5.83 1.59 32.19
CA ASP A 165 6.20 1.81 33.59
C ASP A 165 5.05 2.54 34.32
N LEU A 166 4.22 1.80 35.06
CA LEU A 166 2.93 2.28 35.57
C LEU A 166 3.05 3.02 36.91
N ASP A 167 3.66 2.41 37.93
CA ASP A 167 3.89 3.02 39.26
C ASP A 167 5.05 4.07 39.26
N ARG A 168 6.04 3.87 38.38
CA ARG A 168 7.28 4.67 38.20
C ARG A 168 8.46 4.32 39.13
N ASP A 169 8.61 3.04 39.49
CA ASP A 169 9.84 2.42 39.99
C ASP A 169 10.98 2.54 38.95
N GLY A 170 10.68 2.25 37.68
CA GLY A 170 11.63 2.23 36.57
C GLY A 170 11.95 0.84 36.00
N LEU A 171 11.18 -0.18 36.37
CA LEU A 171 10.94 -1.38 35.57
C LEU A 171 9.86 -1.08 34.50
N GLY A 172 9.33 -2.12 33.85
CA GLY A 172 8.09 -2.05 33.08
C GLY A 172 7.36 -3.39 33.19
N GLY A 173 6.05 -3.42 32.93
CA GLY A 173 5.15 -4.52 33.34
C GLY A 173 5.67 -5.94 33.07
N TRP A 174 6.21 -6.19 31.87
CA TRP A 174 6.95 -7.41 31.45
C TRP A 174 8.07 -7.90 32.38
N ARG A 175 8.38 -7.15 33.45
CA ARG A 175 9.36 -7.51 34.47
C ARG A 175 9.06 -6.95 35.86
N ASP A 176 7.83 -6.46 36.13
CA ASP A 176 7.46 -5.82 37.40
C ASP A 176 6.23 -6.47 38.09
N PRO A 177 6.45 -7.26 39.17
CA PRO A 177 5.39 -8.00 39.84
C PRO A 177 4.51 -7.19 40.83
N ASP A 178 4.61 -5.86 40.90
CA ASP A 178 3.84 -5.00 41.85
C ASP A 178 3.33 -3.72 41.12
N ASP A 179 2.78 -3.91 39.91
CA ASP A 179 2.52 -2.94 38.82
C ASP A 179 1.77 -1.63 39.22
N ASP A 180 1.05 -1.60 40.35
CA ASP A 180 0.34 -0.41 40.87
C ASP A 180 1.00 0.25 42.12
N GLY A 181 1.95 -0.44 42.76
CA GLY A 181 2.69 0.03 43.93
C GLY A 181 1.95 -0.02 45.28
N ASP A 182 0.82 -0.73 45.43
CA ASP A 182 0.18 -1.01 46.72
C ASP A 182 1.13 -1.72 47.71
N GLY A 183 1.96 -2.63 47.20
CA GLY A 183 2.82 -3.52 47.98
C GLY A 183 2.30 -4.96 48.07
N VAL A 184 1.49 -5.38 47.09
CA VAL A 184 0.88 -6.71 46.97
C VAL A 184 1.00 -7.21 45.52
N ASP A 185 2.22 -7.63 45.15
CA ASP A 185 2.53 -8.85 44.37
C ASP A 185 1.32 -9.36 43.55
N SER A 186 1.21 -8.97 42.26
CA SER A 186 0.03 -9.14 41.39
C SER A 186 -0.57 -10.55 41.46
N ARG A 187 0.30 -11.55 41.64
CA ARG A 187 -0.04 -12.97 41.81
C ARG A 187 -0.81 -13.30 43.11
N ARG A 188 -1.14 -12.30 43.93
CA ARG A 188 -1.88 -12.41 45.20
C ARG A 188 -3.18 -11.65 45.29
N GLU A 189 -3.35 -10.60 44.48
CA GLU A 189 -4.62 -9.89 44.31
C GLU A 189 -5.77 -10.91 44.11
N ASP A 190 -5.54 -11.81 43.17
CA ASP A 190 -6.42 -12.92 42.76
C ASP A 190 -6.69 -13.98 43.86
N ALA A 191 -6.10 -13.85 45.07
CA ALA A 191 -6.04 -14.90 46.08
C ALA A 191 -6.63 -14.57 47.48
N ALA A 192 -7.06 -13.33 47.77
CA ALA A 192 -7.31 -12.88 49.16
C ALA A 192 -8.66 -12.14 49.43
N PRO A 193 -9.63 -12.76 50.16
CA PRO A 193 -10.94 -12.14 50.42
C PRO A 193 -11.15 -11.61 51.87
N ASP A 194 -10.50 -10.50 52.26
CA ASP A 194 -10.74 -9.81 53.57
C ASP A 194 -10.35 -8.31 53.50
N ARG A 195 -11.26 -7.40 53.10
CA ARG A 195 -12.02 -6.51 54.01
C ARG A 195 -11.20 -5.74 55.07
N THR A 196 -11.19 -4.41 55.00
CA THR A 196 -11.74 -3.47 56.04
C THR A 196 -11.31 -2.02 55.80
N ALA A 197 -12.25 -1.05 55.90
CA ALA A 197 -12.34 -0.09 57.04
C ALA A 197 -13.00 1.28 56.70
N ASP A 198 -14.32 1.40 56.78
CA ASP A 198 -14.97 2.73 56.97
C ASP A 198 -16.12 2.73 58.00
N GLU A 199 -17.39 2.50 57.60
CA GLU A 199 -18.67 2.24 58.34
C GLU A 199 -19.00 2.93 59.72
N VAL A 200 -18.08 3.55 60.44
CA VAL A 200 -18.30 4.03 61.83
C VAL A 200 -18.65 5.53 61.90
N SER A 201 -18.72 6.22 60.76
CA SER A 201 -18.98 7.66 60.68
C SER A 201 -20.45 8.02 60.39
N ASP A 202 -21.18 7.13 59.74
CA ASP A 202 -22.13 7.53 58.69
C ASP A 202 -23.59 7.31 59.08
N GLY A 203 -23.86 6.20 59.77
CA GLY A 203 -25.14 5.86 60.43
C GLY A 203 -25.56 6.80 61.58
N ALA A 204 -25.00 8.01 61.63
CA ALA A 204 -25.45 9.14 62.45
C ALA A 204 -26.06 10.28 61.61
N ARG A 205 -25.92 10.26 60.28
CA ARG A 205 -26.51 11.22 59.34
C ARG A 205 -27.82 10.70 58.73
N PHE A 206 -27.78 9.54 58.07
CA PHE A 206 -28.76 9.17 57.04
C PHE A 206 -29.91 8.28 57.49
N GLY A 207 -29.75 7.54 58.60
CA GLY A 207 -30.84 6.75 59.14
C GLY A 207 -30.37 5.48 59.83
N ILE A 208 -31.25 4.48 59.81
CA ILE A 208 -31.05 3.13 60.37
C ILE A 208 -31.62 2.05 59.41
N ASP A 209 -32.37 2.49 58.40
CA ASP A 209 -33.46 1.86 57.66
C ASP A 209 -33.83 2.95 56.62
N VAL A 210 -33.33 2.87 55.37
CA VAL A 210 -33.37 3.98 54.37
C VAL A 210 -34.51 3.80 53.37
N ASP A 211 -34.62 2.62 52.74
CA ASP A 211 -35.72 2.26 51.84
C ASP A 211 -37.10 2.22 52.55
N HIS A 212 -37.07 1.86 53.84
CA HIS A 212 -38.20 1.61 54.76
C HIS A 212 -38.97 0.29 54.56
N ASP A 213 -38.37 -0.79 54.04
CA ASP A 213 -38.92 -2.18 54.06
C ASP A 213 -39.13 -2.69 55.50
N GLY A 214 -38.23 -2.29 56.42
CA GLY A 214 -38.25 -2.69 57.83
C GLY A 214 -37.23 -3.78 58.24
N ILE A 215 -36.29 -4.12 57.37
CA ILE A 215 -34.96 -4.64 57.71
C ILE A 215 -34.14 -3.43 58.22
N ARG A 216 -32.88 -3.20 57.83
CA ARG A 216 -31.95 -2.15 58.29
C ARG A 216 -30.59 -2.31 57.58
N ASN A 217 -30.24 -1.42 56.63
CA ASN A 217 -28.97 -1.30 55.88
C ASN A 217 -27.90 -2.36 56.18
N ARG A 218 -27.17 -2.28 57.31
CA ARG A 218 -26.16 -3.28 57.77
C ARG A 218 -26.67 -4.73 58.05
N LEU A 219 -27.87 -5.07 57.64
CA LEU A 219 -28.51 -6.40 57.63
C LEU A 219 -29.27 -6.67 56.31
N ASP A 220 -29.36 -5.67 55.43
CA ASP A 220 -29.80 -5.73 54.05
C ASP A 220 -28.65 -6.11 53.12
N ARG A 221 -28.91 -5.92 51.83
CA ARG A 221 -28.03 -6.18 50.71
C ARG A 221 -28.36 -5.28 49.50
N ASP A 222 -29.29 -4.36 49.68
CA ASP A 222 -30.06 -3.54 48.74
C ASP A 222 -30.63 -2.47 49.70
N SER A 223 -29.78 -1.50 50.04
CA SER A 223 -29.86 -0.73 51.29
C SER A 223 -30.69 0.55 51.18
N ASP A 224 -30.77 1.09 49.96
CA ASP A 224 -31.50 2.29 49.55
C ASP A 224 -32.85 1.91 48.89
N GLY A 225 -32.87 0.80 48.14
CA GLY A 225 -34.00 0.15 47.48
C GLY A 225 -34.03 0.20 45.94
N ASP A 226 -32.94 0.52 45.24
CA ASP A 226 -32.93 0.63 43.76
C ASP A 226 -33.00 -0.73 43.03
N GLY A 227 -32.43 -1.79 43.62
CA GLY A 227 -32.37 -3.15 43.09
C GLY A 227 -31.00 -3.64 42.58
N LEU A 228 -29.94 -2.85 42.73
CA LEU A 228 -28.55 -3.30 42.82
C LEU A 228 -28.29 -3.91 44.21
N LEU A 229 -27.02 -4.06 44.59
CA LEU A 229 -26.63 -4.56 45.91
C LEU A 229 -25.53 -3.68 46.52
N ASP A 230 -25.52 -3.52 47.87
CA ASP A 230 -24.51 -2.69 48.60
C ASP A 230 -23.04 -3.02 48.23
N ALA A 231 -22.80 -4.24 47.72
CA ALA A 231 -21.49 -4.78 47.37
C ALA A 231 -21.13 -4.65 45.87
N GLU A 232 -22.06 -4.13 45.06
CA GLU A 232 -21.94 -3.84 43.63
C GLU A 232 -21.84 -2.32 43.40
N GLU A 233 -22.46 -1.51 44.28
CA GLU A 233 -22.35 -0.03 44.33
C GLU A 233 -21.09 0.46 45.09
N GLY A 234 -20.81 -0.12 46.26
CA GLY A 234 -19.60 0.16 47.03
C GLY A 234 -19.65 1.40 47.92
N LEU A 235 -18.62 2.26 47.82
CA LEU A 235 -18.49 3.51 48.60
C LEU A 235 -18.30 4.74 47.68
N VAL A 236 -18.80 4.64 46.44
CA VAL A 236 -18.92 5.79 45.53
C VAL A 236 -19.95 6.78 46.10
N ASP A 237 -19.82 8.05 45.75
CA ASP A 237 -20.63 9.21 46.19
C ASP A 237 -20.88 10.01 44.90
N ALA A 238 -21.76 9.49 44.04
CA ALA A 238 -21.73 9.75 42.60
C ALA A 238 -22.10 11.18 42.18
N ASP A 239 -22.91 11.88 42.97
CA ASP A 239 -23.29 13.29 42.78
C ASP A 239 -22.48 14.28 43.64
N ASP A 240 -21.57 13.78 44.49
CA ASP A 240 -20.70 14.53 45.41
C ASP A 240 -21.48 15.33 46.51
N ASP A 241 -22.74 14.93 46.84
CA ASP A 241 -23.53 15.45 47.98
C ASP A 241 -22.84 15.16 49.33
N GLY A 242 -22.23 13.98 49.46
CA GLY A 242 -21.73 13.44 50.71
C GLY A 242 -22.58 12.31 51.31
N ILE A 243 -23.43 11.65 50.52
CA ILE A 243 -24.06 10.35 50.78
C ILE A 243 -23.50 9.35 49.76
N PRO A 244 -22.89 8.23 50.20
CA PRO A 244 -22.48 7.19 49.26
C PRO A 244 -23.66 6.42 48.65
N ASP A 245 -23.53 6.00 47.39
CA ASP A 245 -24.58 5.42 46.52
C ASP A 245 -25.43 4.36 47.24
N TYR A 246 -24.82 3.36 47.90
CA TYR A 246 -25.52 2.30 48.68
C TYR A 246 -26.38 2.79 49.87
N LEU A 247 -26.42 4.10 50.11
CA LEU A 247 -27.25 4.78 51.10
C LEU A 247 -28.06 5.93 50.50
N ASP A 248 -27.87 6.27 49.22
CA ASP A 248 -28.64 7.28 48.50
C ASP A 248 -29.58 6.66 47.46
N ARG A 249 -30.85 7.02 47.59
CA ARG A 249 -31.94 6.52 46.77
C ARG A 249 -32.49 7.61 45.83
N ASP A 250 -31.70 8.66 45.60
CA ASP A 250 -32.10 9.86 44.85
C ASP A 250 -30.87 10.61 44.31
N LEU A 251 -30.02 9.89 43.55
CA LEU A 251 -28.79 10.31 42.84
C LEU A 251 -28.98 11.47 41.82
N THR A 252 -30.10 12.20 41.93
CA THR A 252 -30.73 13.11 40.99
C THR A 252 -31.50 14.27 41.67
N ASP A 253 -31.63 14.33 43.02
CA ASP A 253 -32.40 15.37 43.77
C ASP A 253 -31.67 16.74 43.86
N GLY A 254 -30.38 16.79 43.52
CA GLY A 254 -29.54 17.99 43.60
C GLY A 254 -30.00 19.17 42.71
N PRO A 255 -29.50 20.40 42.96
CA PRO A 255 -29.84 21.57 42.16
C PRO A 255 -29.37 21.50 40.69
N ASP A 256 -28.45 20.57 40.40
CA ASP A 256 -27.91 20.27 39.08
C ASP A 256 -28.41 18.90 38.56
N GLY A 257 -29.39 18.27 39.22
CA GLY A 257 -29.94 16.95 38.89
C GLY A 257 -31.21 16.96 38.01
N ASP A 258 -31.51 15.77 37.49
CA ASP A 258 -32.43 15.44 36.37
C ASP A 258 -33.53 14.47 36.87
N PRO A 259 -34.76 14.93 37.20
CA PRO A 259 -35.74 14.13 37.95
C PRO A 259 -36.66 13.25 37.09
N ASP A 260 -36.64 13.42 35.76
CA ASP A 260 -37.42 12.63 34.79
C ASP A 260 -36.52 11.86 33.79
N GLY A 261 -35.23 12.18 33.73
CA GLY A 261 -34.19 11.40 33.06
C GLY A 261 -33.94 11.81 31.60
N ASP A 262 -34.14 13.09 31.28
CA ASP A 262 -34.16 13.61 29.91
C ASP A 262 -32.80 14.19 29.43
N GLY A 263 -31.90 14.53 30.36
CA GLY A 263 -30.59 15.14 30.09
C GLY A 263 -30.48 16.63 30.45
N LEU A 264 -31.55 17.30 30.85
CA LEU A 264 -31.52 18.63 31.45
C LEU A 264 -31.48 18.56 32.97
N SER A 265 -30.75 19.48 33.59
CA SER A 265 -30.91 19.70 35.02
C SER A 265 -32.12 20.57 35.33
N THR A 266 -32.77 20.28 36.45
CA THR A 266 -33.89 21.03 37.05
C THR A 266 -33.67 22.56 37.00
N ALA A 267 -32.44 23.03 37.22
CA ALA A 267 -32.09 24.45 37.19
C ALA A 267 -31.98 25.05 35.78
N LEU A 268 -31.62 24.24 34.78
CA LEU A 268 -31.57 24.62 33.37
C LEU A 268 -32.99 24.69 32.79
N GLU A 269 -33.81 23.66 33.02
CA GLU A 269 -35.23 23.65 32.65
C GLU A 269 -36.02 24.85 33.18
N LEU A 270 -35.90 25.14 34.49
CA LEU A 270 -36.50 26.31 35.13
C LEU A 270 -36.02 27.65 34.56
N ALA A 271 -34.94 27.65 33.76
CA ALA A 271 -34.47 28.79 32.98
C ALA A 271 -34.95 28.78 31.52
N GLN A 272 -35.14 27.61 30.89
CA GLN A 272 -35.65 27.44 29.53
C GLN A 272 -37.18 27.63 29.47
N GLY A 273 -37.93 26.96 30.35
CA GLY A 273 -39.39 27.05 30.48
C GLY A 273 -40.13 25.71 30.49
N THR A 274 -39.40 24.59 30.47
CA THR A 274 -39.84 23.19 30.51
C THR A 274 -40.26 22.76 31.94
N ASN A 275 -40.54 21.47 32.15
CA ASN A 275 -41.18 20.95 33.36
C ASN A 275 -40.40 19.77 34.00
N PRO A 276 -39.68 19.98 35.14
CA PRO A 276 -38.76 19.01 35.78
C PRO A 276 -39.37 17.72 36.39
N LEU A 277 -40.37 17.14 35.72
CA LEU A 277 -41.18 15.98 36.09
C LEU A 277 -41.90 15.33 34.86
N GLU A 278 -41.73 15.87 33.65
CA GLU A 278 -42.30 15.41 32.38
C GLU A 278 -41.29 15.66 31.23
N ALA A 279 -40.34 14.74 31.03
CA ALA A 279 -39.27 14.73 30.00
C ALA A 279 -39.66 15.07 28.54
N ASP A 280 -40.95 15.14 28.22
CA ASP A 280 -41.53 15.68 26.99
C ASP A 280 -42.67 16.63 27.43
N SER A 281 -42.35 17.92 27.62
CA SER A 281 -43.29 18.93 28.15
C SER A 281 -44.43 19.27 27.18
N ASP A 282 -44.24 19.04 25.88
CA ASP A 282 -45.18 19.36 24.81
C ASP A 282 -46.17 18.20 24.53
N GLY A 283 -45.67 16.98 24.62
CA GLY A 283 -46.38 15.72 24.33
C GLY A 283 -46.26 15.27 22.87
N ASP A 284 -45.11 15.56 22.25
CA ASP A 284 -44.80 15.41 20.83
C ASP A 284 -44.04 14.10 20.53
N GLY A 285 -43.21 13.64 21.46
CA GLY A 285 -42.39 12.43 21.37
C GLY A 285 -40.89 12.64 21.22
N VAL A 286 -40.41 13.88 21.39
CA VAL A 286 -39.00 14.27 21.55
C VAL A 286 -38.80 14.74 23.00
N GLU A 287 -37.61 14.52 23.56
CA GLU A 287 -37.29 14.90 24.95
C GLU A 287 -36.81 16.37 25.05
N ASP A 288 -37.16 17.05 26.15
CA ASP A 288 -36.99 18.51 26.32
C ASP A 288 -35.51 18.97 26.21
N ALA A 289 -34.55 18.11 26.53
CA ALA A 289 -33.11 18.30 26.34
C ALA A 289 -32.72 18.50 24.87
N VAL A 290 -33.48 17.92 23.94
CA VAL A 290 -33.30 18.04 22.50
C VAL A 290 -34.06 19.25 21.96
N ASP A 291 -35.26 19.56 22.48
CA ASP A 291 -36.02 20.76 22.09
C ASP A 291 -35.78 21.98 23.00
N ALA A 292 -34.59 22.57 22.88
CA ALA A 292 -34.29 23.92 23.40
C ALA A 292 -35.05 25.06 22.62
N GLY A 293 -36.10 24.74 21.87
CA GLY A 293 -36.80 25.60 20.92
C GLY A 293 -37.83 26.53 21.56
N ALA A 294 -37.64 27.85 21.38
CA ALA A 294 -38.66 28.82 21.77
C ALA A 294 -39.91 28.71 20.86
N PRO A 295 -41.14 28.51 21.40
CA PRO A 295 -42.30 28.12 20.60
C PRO A 295 -42.63 29.00 19.39
N GLY A 296 -42.88 28.33 18.26
CA GLY A 296 -43.27 28.94 16.98
C GLY A 296 -44.58 29.73 17.06
N PRO A 297 -44.84 30.62 16.07
CA PRO A 297 -45.93 31.60 16.11
C PRO A 297 -47.36 31.00 16.06
N ASP A 298 -47.51 29.68 15.86
CA ASP A 298 -48.77 28.94 15.96
C ASP A 298 -48.88 28.03 17.20
N GLY A 299 -47.81 27.92 18.01
CA GLY A 299 -47.77 27.11 19.24
C GLY A 299 -47.38 25.65 18.97
N ARG A 300 -46.25 25.47 18.28
CA ARG A 300 -45.51 24.23 18.05
C ARG A 300 -44.01 24.53 18.14
N PRO A 301 -43.15 23.57 18.46
CA PRO A 301 -41.76 23.62 18.07
C PRO A 301 -41.64 23.76 16.53
N GLU A 302 -40.65 24.51 16.07
CA GLU A 302 -40.03 24.26 14.77
C GLU A 302 -38.78 23.48 15.11
N ALA A 303 -38.68 22.21 14.67
CA ALA A 303 -37.51 21.37 14.93
C ALA A 303 -36.23 22.16 14.56
N PRO A 304 -35.19 22.13 15.41
CA PRO A 304 -33.99 22.89 15.15
C PRO A 304 -33.37 22.45 13.82
N ALA A 305 -32.58 23.34 13.21
CA ALA A 305 -31.85 22.96 12.01
C ALA A 305 -30.82 21.88 12.37
N ASP A 306 -30.71 20.92 11.48
CA ASP A 306 -29.91 19.71 11.48
C ASP A 306 -29.57 19.58 9.99
N THR A 307 -28.31 19.86 9.64
CA THR A 307 -27.90 20.18 8.26
C THR A 307 -27.42 18.94 7.50
N ASP A 308 -26.94 17.94 8.25
CA ASP A 308 -26.24 16.74 7.81
C ASP A 308 -26.79 15.44 8.41
N GLY A 309 -27.87 15.50 9.21
CA GLY A 309 -28.76 14.37 9.47
C GLY A 309 -28.24 13.35 10.48
N ASP A 310 -27.19 13.66 11.26
CA ASP A 310 -26.66 12.74 12.27
C ASP A 310 -27.57 12.64 13.52
N GLY A 311 -28.43 13.66 13.73
CA GLY A 311 -29.36 13.80 14.84
C GLY A 311 -28.95 14.83 15.90
N VAL A 312 -27.81 15.51 15.74
CA VAL A 312 -27.34 16.62 16.56
C VAL A 312 -27.64 17.94 15.84
N PRO A 313 -28.39 18.89 16.45
CA PRO A 313 -28.75 20.12 15.74
C PRO A 313 -27.58 21.10 15.54
N ASP A 314 -27.61 21.87 14.43
CA ASP A 314 -26.73 23.01 14.00
C ASP A 314 -26.16 23.91 15.11
N ALA A 315 -26.87 24.02 16.24
CA ALA A 315 -26.59 24.94 17.34
C ALA A 315 -25.79 24.28 18.48
N LEU A 316 -25.70 22.95 18.49
CA LEU A 316 -24.99 22.12 19.46
C LEU A 316 -23.87 21.32 18.80
N ASP A 317 -24.07 20.94 17.53
CA ASP A 317 -23.07 20.28 16.72
C ASP A 317 -21.90 21.25 16.37
N PRO A 318 -20.63 20.88 16.68
CA PRO A 318 -19.46 21.62 16.24
C PRO A 318 -19.12 21.46 14.75
N ASP A 319 -19.53 20.35 14.11
CA ASP A 319 -18.99 19.91 12.83
C ASP A 319 -20.04 19.99 11.69
N SER A 320 -21.34 19.64 11.90
CA SER A 320 -22.58 20.16 11.23
C SER A 320 -22.64 20.22 9.69
N ALA A 321 -21.72 19.52 9.04
CA ALA A 321 -21.55 19.37 7.61
C ALA A 321 -20.73 18.12 7.29
N ASP A 322 -20.71 17.12 8.19
CA ASP A 322 -20.01 15.84 7.98
C ASP A 322 -20.74 14.58 8.50
N GLY A 323 -21.97 14.75 9.01
CA GLY A 323 -22.95 13.68 9.23
C GLY A 323 -23.40 12.93 7.96
N PRO A 324 -24.26 11.90 8.10
CA PRO A 324 -24.56 10.93 7.03
C PRO A 324 -25.32 11.47 5.80
N ASP A 325 -26.04 12.59 5.92
CA ASP A 325 -26.69 13.29 4.81
C ASP A 325 -25.82 14.45 4.24
N ALA A 326 -24.59 14.67 4.77
CA ALA A 326 -23.60 15.59 4.20
C ALA A 326 -22.80 14.97 3.03
N ASP A 327 -22.00 15.83 2.40
CA ASP A 327 -21.22 15.66 1.16
C ASP A 327 -19.89 16.40 1.44
N ALA A 328 -18.91 15.70 2.03
CA ALA A 328 -17.82 16.33 2.80
C ALA A 328 -16.55 16.68 2.00
N ASP A 329 -16.31 16.02 0.86
CA ASP A 329 -15.27 16.38 -0.11
C ASP A 329 -15.84 17.19 -1.29
N GLY A 330 -17.05 16.86 -1.75
CA GLY A 330 -17.88 17.72 -2.60
C GLY A 330 -18.28 17.15 -3.98
N ASP A 331 -18.20 15.84 -4.21
CA ASP A 331 -18.62 15.24 -5.49
C ASP A 331 -20.16 15.13 -5.66
N GLY A 332 -20.92 15.16 -4.56
CA GLY A 332 -22.38 15.06 -4.53
C GLY A 332 -22.95 13.70 -4.12
N LEU A 333 -22.12 12.75 -3.70
CA LEU A 333 -22.53 11.59 -2.90
C LEU A 333 -22.74 11.99 -1.42
N PRO A 334 -23.65 11.31 -0.69
CA PRO A 334 -23.73 11.48 0.76
C PRO A 334 -22.79 10.56 1.54
N ASN A 335 -22.11 11.10 2.55
CA ASN A 335 -21.18 10.40 3.45
C ASN A 335 -21.73 9.06 3.97
N GLY A 336 -23.03 9.03 4.33
CA GLY A 336 -23.72 7.86 4.87
C GLY A 336 -24.12 6.81 3.82
N PHE A 337 -24.25 7.20 2.55
CA PHE A 337 -24.40 6.27 1.44
C PHE A 337 -23.07 5.61 1.10
N GLU A 338 -22.00 6.41 0.97
CA GLU A 338 -20.65 5.93 0.70
C GLU A 338 -20.19 4.92 1.76
N ALA A 339 -20.43 5.22 3.04
CA ALA A 339 -20.13 4.30 4.14
C ALA A 339 -20.95 3.00 4.14
N GLU A 340 -22.12 2.94 3.47
CA GLU A 340 -22.87 1.68 3.24
C GLU A 340 -22.41 0.96 1.95
N ALA A 341 -21.95 1.71 0.94
CA ALA A 341 -21.47 1.17 -0.34
C ALA A 341 -20.03 0.63 -0.28
N GLY A 342 -19.15 1.29 0.48
CA GLY A 342 -17.72 0.99 0.60
C GLY A 342 -16.77 2.10 0.13
N PHE A 343 -17.28 3.26 -0.28
CA PHE A 343 -16.51 4.41 -0.79
C PHE A 343 -15.95 5.27 0.36
N GLN A 344 -15.12 6.27 0.06
CA GLN A 344 -14.36 7.04 1.05
C GLN A 344 -14.81 8.51 1.18
N ALA A 345 -15.84 8.76 2.02
CA ALA A 345 -16.52 10.04 2.34
C ALA A 345 -15.69 11.28 2.81
N TYR A 346 -14.39 11.33 2.54
CA TYR A 346 -13.55 12.52 2.60
C TYR A 346 -12.47 12.53 1.48
N LEU A 347 -12.70 11.76 0.41
CA LEU A 347 -11.90 11.56 -0.80
C LEU A 347 -12.84 11.34 -2.00
N SER A 348 -13.11 12.41 -2.74
CA SER A 348 -13.94 12.45 -3.96
C SER A 348 -13.31 11.76 -5.19
N ASP A 349 -12.56 10.68 -4.97
CA ASP A 349 -11.67 9.96 -5.90
C ASP A 349 -11.15 8.73 -5.11
N THR A 350 -12.02 7.73 -4.92
CA THR A 350 -11.82 6.66 -3.92
C THR A 350 -10.69 5.69 -4.27
N ASP A 351 -10.58 5.23 -5.52
CA ASP A 351 -9.52 4.35 -6.04
C ASP A 351 -8.24 5.12 -6.44
N GLY A 352 -8.37 6.37 -6.90
CA GLY A 352 -7.27 7.25 -7.28
C GLY A 352 -6.97 7.35 -8.78
N ASP A 353 -7.87 6.94 -9.67
CA ASP A 353 -7.83 7.25 -11.12
C ASP A 353 -7.78 8.76 -11.36
N GLY A 354 -8.57 9.51 -10.60
CA GLY A 354 -8.80 10.94 -10.78
C GLY A 354 -10.01 11.27 -11.66
N LEU A 355 -10.99 10.36 -11.80
CA LEU A 355 -12.41 10.72 -11.92
C LEU A 355 -12.91 11.29 -10.57
N GLU A 356 -14.21 11.36 -10.36
CA GLU A 356 -14.80 11.81 -9.08
C GLU A 356 -16.01 10.91 -8.84
N ASP A 357 -16.10 10.22 -7.69
CA ASP A 357 -17.03 9.09 -7.44
C ASP A 357 -18.49 9.37 -7.88
N GLY A 358 -18.93 10.62 -7.70
CA GLY A 358 -20.24 11.14 -8.12
C GLY A 358 -20.53 11.20 -9.64
N ASP A 359 -19.50 11.18 -10.50
CA ASP A 359 -19.60 11.05 -11.97
C ASP A 359 -19.58 9.56 -12.41
N GLU A 360 -18.87 8.67 -11.70
CA GLU A 360 -18.79 7.22 -11.99
C GLU A 360 -20.03 6.44 -11.55
N ILE A 361 -20.50 6.67 -10.32
CA ILE A 361 -21.66 6.01 -9.69
C ILE A 361 -22.89 5.89 -10.61
N GLY A 362 -23.04 6.86 -11.51
CA GLY A 362 -24.01 6.81 -12.59
C GLY A 362 -25.44 7.17 -12.17
N PRO A 363 -26.45 6.87 -13.02
CA PRO A 363 -27.78 7.46 -12.89
C PRO A 363 -28.72 6.77 -11.89
N ASP A 364 -28.30 5.69 -11.22
CA ASP A 364 -29.09 4.98 -10.20
C ASP A 364 -28.17 4.51 -9.05
N ILE A 365 -27.94 5.40 -8.06
CA ILE A 365 -27.12 5.18 -6.86
C ILE A 365 -27.44 3.84 -6.11
N ALA A 366 -28.64 3.27 -6.28
CA ALA A 366 -28.99 1.97 -5.71
C ALA A 366 -28.46 0.74 -6.48
N HIS A 367 -27.88 0.96 -7.67
CA HIS A 367 -27.18 0.00 -8.51
C HIS A 367 -26.01 0.77 -9.18
N PRO A 368 -24.86 0.92 -8.47
CA PRO A 368 -23.64 1.50 -9.04
C PRO A 368 -23.32 0.97 -10.43
N ARG A 369 -22.58 1.76 -11.22
CA ARG A 369 -22.02 1.27 -12.48
C ARG A 369 -21.00 0.15 -12.19
N ASP A 370 -20.91 -0.76 -13.15
CA ASP A 370 -20.20 -2.05 -13.16
C ASP A 370 -20.05 -2.34 -14.66
N THR A 371 -19.07 -1.70 -15.29
CA THR A 371 -18.99 -1.52 -16.75
C THR A 371 -18.51 -2.80 -17.46
N ASP A 372 -17.45 -3.47 -17.00
CA ASP A 372 -17.01 -4.78 -17.52
C ASP A 372 -17.94 -5.94 -17.08
N GLY A 373 -18.45 -5.89 -15.85
CA GLY A 373 -19.29 -6.92 -15.24
C GLY A 373 -18.57 -7.94 -14.33
N ASP A 374 -17.36 -7.64 -13.84
CA ASP A 374 -16.64 -8.39 -12.79
C ASP A 374 -17.45 -8.43 -11.48
N GLY A 375 -18.00 -7.27 -11.09
CA GLY A 375 -18.72 -7.05 -9.84
C GLY A 375 -17.97 -6.17 -8.82
N ILE A 376 -16.83 -5.59 -9.18
CA ILE A 376 -16.34 -4.32 -8.62
C ILE A 376 -17.08 -3.18 -9.36
N PRO A 377 -17.66 -2.19 -8.65
CA PRO A 377 -18.21 -1.00 -9.30
C PRO A 377 -17.11 -0.09 -9.85
N ASP A 378 -17.35 0.60 -10.97
CA ASP A 378 -16.45 1.60 -11.59
C ASP A 378 -15.75 2.49 -10.52
N VAL A 379 -16.56 3.02 -9.60
CA VAL A 379 -16.22 3.82 -8.38
C VAL A 379 -15.22 3.19 -7.37
N LEU A 380 -14.68 2.01 -7.68
CA LEU A 380 -13.75 1.21 -6.88
C LEU A 380 -12.76 0.41 -7.75
N ASP A 381 -12.83 0.52 -9.08
CA ASP A 381 -11.88 -0.10 -9.99
C ASP A 381 -10.94 0.96 -10.58
N THR A 382 -9.94 0.52 -11.33
CA THR A 382 -8.92 1.39 -11.95
C THR A 382 -8.78 1.13 -13.46
N ASP A 383 -9.71 0.36 -14.01
CA ASP A 383 -9.67 -0.33 -15.31
C ASP A 383 -11.14 -0.62 -15.71
N ASP A 384 -11.98 0.43 -15.81
CA ASP A 384 -13.47 0.39 -15.77
C ASP A 384 -14.15 -0.67 -16.69
N ASP A 385 -13.61 -0.88 -17.89
CA ASP A 385 -14.12 -1.82 -18.89
C ASP A 385 -13.35 -3.16 -18.96
N GLY A 386 -12.31 -3.31 -18.13
CA GLY A 386 -11.59 -4.54 -17.88
C GLY A 386 -10.67 -5.01 -19.01
N ASP A 387 -10.25 -4.15 -19.94
CA ASP A 387 -9.35 -4.56 -21.03
C ASP A 387 -7.86 -4.62 -20.67
N GLY A 388 -7.44 -3.88 -19.63
CA GLY A 388 -6.07 -3.78 -19.15
C GLY A 388 -5.34 -2.45 -19.45
N VAL A 389 -6.04 -1.42 -19.95
CA VAL A 389 -5.55 -0.04 -20.03
C VAL A 389 -6.20 0.83 -18.94
N PRO A 390 -5.50 1.11 -17.81
CA PRO A 390 -6.12 1.80 -16.68
C PRO A 390 -6.74 3.16 -17.01
N THR A 391 -7.97 3.38 -16.56
CA THR A 391 -8.82 4.56 -16.79
C THR A 391 -8.06 5.89 -16.64
N ALA A 392 -7.20 5.98 -15.61
CA ALA A 392 -6.33 7.11 -15.31
C ALA A 392 -5.34 7.48 -16.45
N LEU A 393 -4.80 6.48 -17.15
CA LEU A 393 -3.86 6.65 -18.25
C LEU A 393 -4.57 7.17 -19.49
N GLU A 394 -5.76 6.68 -19.76
CA GLU A 394 -6.57 7.04 -20.91
C GLU A 394 -7.05 8.48 -20.84
N ARG A 395 -7.60 8.85 -19.67
CA ARG A 395 -8.04 10.22 -19.39
C ARG A 395 -6.87 11.21 -19.45
N ALA A 396 -5.64 10.74 -19.25
CA ALA A 396 -4.39 11.46 -19.49
C ALA A 396 -3.88 11.43 -20.95
N THR A 397 -4.32 10.48 -21.79
CA THR A 397 -3.83 10.23 -23.17
C THR A 397 -4.92 10.24 -24.27
N ARG A 398 -6.11 10.80 -23.97
CA ARG A 398 -7.26 11.12 -24.87
C ARG A 398 -7.04 11.03 -26.38
N CYS A 399 -7.84 10.19 -27.03
CA CYS A 399 -7.83 9.95 -28.48
C CYS A 399 -8.03 11.25 -29.30
N GLN A 400 -6.97 11.77 -29.91
CA GLN A 400 -6.92 13.08 -30.61
C GLN A 400 -7.43 14.29 -29.79
N GLY A 401 -7.58 14.15 -28.47
CA GLY A 401 -8.29 15.12 -27.61
C GLY A 401 -9.79 15.22 -27.88
N GLN A 402 -10.42 14.16 -28.41
CA GLN A 402 -11.80 13.80 -28.07
C GLN A 402 -11.80 12.90 -26.82
N ASP A 403 -12.99 12.44 -26.45
CA ASP A 403 -13.34 11.73 -25.22
C ASP A 403 -14.41 10.64 -25.58
N ASP A 404 -14.34 10.12 -26.82
CA ASP A 404 -15.35 9.39 -27.62
C ASP A 404 -14.77 9.31 -29.06
N ALA A 405 -14.01 8.25 -29.39
CA ALA A 405 -13.18 8.19 -30.61
C ALA A 405 -13.89 7.62 -31.86
N ASP A 406 -14.54 6.45 -31.79
CA ASP A 406 -15.31 5.88 -32.91
C ASP A 406 -16.64 6.64 -33.21
N ALA A 407 -17.19 7.32 -32.19
CA ALA A 407 -18.48 8.02 -32.17
C ALA A 407 -19.76 7.15 -32.01
N ASP A 408 -19.69 6.02 -31.32
CA ASP A 408 -20.82 5.25 -30.74
C ASP A 408 -21.56 6.09 -29.69
N GLY A 409 -20.80 6.65 -28.73
CA GLY A 409 -21.28 7.45 -27.62
C GLY A 409 -21.07 6.85 -26.22
N LEU A 410 -20.29 5.78 -26.08
CA LEU A 410 -19.46 5.56 -24.88
C LEU A 410 -18.25 6.53 -24.92
N PRO A 411 -17.73 6.99 -23.77
CA PRO A 411 -16.41 7.62 -23.70
C PRO A 411 -15.28 6.59 -23.84
N ASP A 412 -14.12 7.00 -24.36
CA ASP A 412 -12.93 6.15 -24.55
C ASP A 412 -12.70 5.20 -23.34
N TRP A 413 -12.70 5.74 -22.12
CA TRP A 413 -12.37 5.03 -20.88
C TRP A 413 -13.50 4.14 -20.29
N LEU A 414 -14.47 3.78 -21.13
CA LEU A 414 -15.63 2.94 -20.82
C LEU A 414 -16.00 2.07 -22.03
N ASP A 415 -15.07 1.90 -22.99
CA ASP A 415 -15.27 1.21 -24.27
C ASP A 415 -14.01 0.43 -24.68
N PRO A 416 -13.98 -0.90 -24.45
CA PRO A 416 -12.77 -1.73 -24.57
C PRO A 416 -12.44 -2.14 -26.03
N ASP A 417 -12.61 -1.18 -26.95
CA ASP A 417 -12.52 -1.25 -28.43
C ASP A 417 -12.59 0.22 -28.94
N SER A 418 -11.76 1.13 -28.39
CA SER A 418 -11.93 2.60 -28.42
C SER A 418 -12.17 3.21 -29.81
N ASP A 419 -11.54 2.66 -30.85
CA ASP A 419 -11.68 3.14 -32.24
C ASP A 419 -12.69 2.34 -33.09
N GLY A 420 -13.27 1.28 -32.52
CA GLY A 420 -14.31 0.43 -33.12
C GLY A 420 -13.83 -0.53 -34.20
N ASP A 421 -12.54 -0.88 -34.20
CA ASP A 421 -11.89 -1.83 -35.09
C ASP A 421 -12.34 -3.29 -34.85
N GLY A 422 -12.37 -3.72 -33.58
CA GLY A 422 -12.58 -5.10 -33.15
C GLY A 422 -11.36 -5.79 -32.52
N ILE A 423 -10.30 -5.06 -32.24
CA ILE A 423 -9.20 -5.43 -31.33
C ILE A 423 -9.40 -4.61 -30.02
N PRO A 424 -9.21 -5.18 -28.81
CA PRO A 424 -9.37 -4.43 -27.56
C PRO A 424 -8.11 -3.65 -27.17
N ASP A 425 -8.25 -2.45 -26.60
CA ASP A 425 -7.14 -1.52 -26.34
C ASP A 425 -5.97 -2.12 -25.53
N GLY A 426 -6.22 -3.08 -24.65
CA GLY A 426 -5.17 -3.86 -23.97
C GLY A 426 -4.21 -4.63 -24.89
N VAL A 427 -4.52 -4.75 -26.18
CA VAL A 427 -3.74 -5.40 -27.24
C VAL A 427 -3.09 -4.37 -28.17
N ASP A 428 -3.87 -3.43 -28.72
CA ASP A 428 -3.40 -2.29 -29.54
C ASP A 428 -2.47 -1.39 -28.74
N GLY A 429 -2.77 -1.25 -27.46
CA GLY A 429 -1.87 -0.81 -26.42
C GLY A 429 -1.63 0.70 -26.36
N GLN A 430 -0.80 1.04 -25.37
CA GLN A 430 -0.59 2.39 -24.87
C GLN A 430 0.48 3.17 -25.69
N GLY A 431 0.60 2.83 -26.99
CA GLY A 431 1.66 3.27 -27.90
C GLY A 431 1.41 4.61 -28.60
N ASP A 432 2.23 4.89 -29.60
CA ASP A 432 2.18 5.96 -30.62
C ASP A 432 3.20 5.49 -31.68
N ASP A 433 2.89 4.33 -32.29
CA ASP A 433 3.91 3.43 -32.85
C ASP A 433 4.40 3.89 -34.24
N ASP A 434 3.55 4.52 -35.06
CA ASP A 434 3.95 5.29 -36.26
C ASP A 434 4.57 6.68 -35.91
N GLY A 435 4.09 7.31 -34.83
CA GLY A 435 4.53 8.62 -34.36
C GLY A 435 3.78 9.85 -34.92
N ASP A 436 2.55 9.72 -35.42
CA ASP A 436 1.64 10.81 -35.77
C ASP A 436 1.25 11.64 -34.52
N GLY A 437 1.06 10.98 -33.38
CA GLY A 437 0.56 11.55 -32.13
C GLY A 437 -0.88 11.15 -31.78
N VAL A 438 -1.36 10.03 -32.34
CA VAL A 438 -2.57 9.29 -31.91
C VAL A 438 -2.08 8.07 -31.12
N PRO A 439 -2.67 7.72 -29.96
CA PRO A 439 -2.34 6.46 -29.29
C PRO A 439 -2.79 5.27 -30.14
N SER A 440 -2.05 4.16 -30.17
CA SER A 440 -2.35 3.01 -31.05
C SER A 440 -3.80 2.50 -30.90
N ARG A 441 -4.29 2.32 -29.66
CA ARG A 441 -5.69 2.00 -29.34
C ARG A 441 -6.77 2.98 -29.84
N CYS A 442 -6.36 4.11 -30.41
CA CYS A 442 -7.21 5.15 -30.96
C CYS A 442 -7.03 5.33 -32.49
N ASP A 443 -6.27 4.47 -33.19
CA ASP A 443 -5.97 4.61 -34.62
C ASP A 443 -6.10 3.32 -35.44
N LEU A 444 -6.74 3.46 -36.60
CA LEU A 444 -7.16 2.39 -37.51
C LEU A 444 -6.05 1.99 -38.50
N ASP A 445 -4.79 2.29 -38.21
CA ASP A 445 -3.59 2.16 -39.05
C ASP A 445 -2.33 2.30 -38.12
N SER A 446 -2.28 1.57 -37.00
CA SER A 446 -1.41 1.83 -35.81
C SER A 446 0.10 1.95 -36.11
N ASP A 447 0.57 1.27 -37.15
CA ASP A 447 1.98 1.25 -37.57
C ASP A 447 2.31 2.21 -38.74
N GLY A 448 1.27 2.75 -39.40
CA GLY A 448 1.36 3.62 -40.57
C GLY A 448 1.80 2.97 -41.89
N ASP A 449 1.74 1.64 -42.05
CA ASP A 449 1.97 0.94 -43.34
C ASP A 449 0.94 1.38 -44.40
N GLY A 450 -0.33 1.52 -43.98
CA GLY A 450 -1.49 1.72 -44.86
C GLY A 450 -2.32 0.47 -45.11
N ILE A 451 -2.18 -0.57 -44.29
CA ILE A 451 -3.18 -1.63 -44.09
C ILE A 451 -3.87 -1.35 -42.74
N PRO A 452 -5.22 -1.33 -42.66
CA PRO A 452 -5.92 -1.07 -41.40
C PRO A 452 -5.94 -2.29 -40.48
N ASP A 453 -5.75 -2.06 -39.19
CA ASP A 453 -5.55 -3.02 -38.09
C ASP A 453 -6.51 -4.24 -38.15
N LEU A 454 -7.84 -4.04 -38.33
CA LEU A 454 -8.88 -5.07 -38.56
C LEU A 454 -8.58 -6.06 -39.72
N THR A 455 -7.61 -5.74 -40.57
CA THR A 455 -7.15 -6.58 -41.68
C THR A 455 -6.04 -7.55 -41.25
N GLU A 456 -5.14 -7.11 -40.36
CA GLU A 456 -4.10 -7.91 -39.69
C GLU A 456 -4.67 -8.61 -38.44
N GLY A 457 -5.16 -7.83 -37.48
CA GLY A 457 -5.65 -8.24 -36.16
C GLY A 457 -4.54 -8.37 -35.12
N GLY A 458 -4.92 -8.72 -33.88
CA GLY A 458 -4.01 -9.16 -32.81
C GLY A 458 -3.35 -10.53 -33.07
N GLY A 459 -2.81 -10.73 -34.28
CA GLY A 459 -1.84 -11.78 -34.58
C GLY A 459 -0.43 -11.39 -34.14
N ASP A 460 0.49 -12.33 -34.31
CA ASP A 460 1.95 -12.18 -34.18
C ASP A 460 2.52 -13.31 -35.05
N ILE A 461 2.82 -13.00 -36.32
CA ILE A 461 3.15 -13.98 -37.35
C ILE A 461 4.65 -14.34 -37.39
N ASP A 462 5.51 -13.48 -36.85
CA ASP A 462 6.97 -13.64 -36.90
C ASP A 462 7.64 -13.94 -35.54
N HIS A 463 6.87 -13.83 -34.45
CA HIS A 463 7.25 -14.08 -33.05
C HIS A 463 8.39 -13.18 -32.52
N ASP A 464 8.55 -11.96 -33.05
CA ASP A 464 9.35 -10.88 -32.46
C ASP A 464 8.79 -10.44 -31.08
N GLY A 465 7.46 -10.33 -30.99
CA GLY A 465 6.72 -9.90 -29.80
C GLY A 465 5.91 -8.61 -29.97
N LEU A 466 5.96 -7.96 -31.14
CA LEU A 466 4.97 -6.99 -31.60
C LEU A 466 3.77 -7.71 -32.27
N PRO A 467 2.53 -7.27 -32.04
CA PRO A 467 1.39 -7.75 -32.82
C PRO A 467 1.41 -7.30 -34.29
N ASP A 468 0.77 -8.08 -35.19
CA ASP A 468 0.79 -7.86 -36.64
C ASP A 468 0.36 -6.43 -37.06
N HIS A 469 -0.64 -5.84 -36.39
CA HIS A 469 -1.14 -4.47 -36.63
C HIS A 469 -0.22 -3.35 -36.10
N ARG A 470 0.88 -3.70 -35.42
CA ARG A 470 1.79 -2.76 -34.73
C ARG A 470 3.24 -2.87 -35.17
N ASP A 471 3.54 -3.76 -36.09
CA ASP A 471 4.87 -3.86 -36.70
C ASP A 471 4.80 -3.41 -38.17
N PRO A 472 5.41 -2.25 -38.54
CA PRO A 472 5.46 -1.75 -39.92
C PRO A 472 6.33 -2.59 -40.87
N ALA A 473 6.74 -3.78 -40.46
CA ALA A 473 7.33 -4.81 -41.31
C ALA A 473 7.03 -6.24 -40.78
N PRO A 474 5.76 -6.69 -40.69
CA PRO A 474 5.31 -7.87 -39.93
C PRO A 474 5.64 -9.20 -40.62
N LEU A 475 6.71 -9.22 -41.41
CA LEU A 475 7.32 -10.38 -42.04
C LEU A 475 8.87 -10.36 -41.92
N ASP A 476 9.46 -9.43 -41.18
CA ASP A 476 10.91 -9.13 -41.07
C ASP A 476 11.62 -9.93 -39.95
N GLY A 477 10.90 -10.26 -38.88
CA GLY A 477 11.37 -11.05 -37.74
C GLY A 477 11.60 -12.54 -38.03
N PRO A 478 11.96 -13.33 -37.00
CA PRO A 478 12.65 -14.61 -37.19
C PRO A 478 11.79 -15.76 -37.74
N ASP A 479 10.53 -15.89 -37.33
CA ASP A 479 9.67 -17.02 -37.73
C ASP A 479 8.82 -16.75 -39.00
N ALA A 480 8.80 -15.51 -39.51
CA ALA A 480 8.09 -15.17 -40.76
C ALA A 480 8.93 -15.35 -42.04
N ASP A 481 8.24 -15.23 -43.17
CA ASP A 481 8.65 -15.53 -44.55
C ASP A 481 8.57 -14.23 -45.37
N PHE A 482 9.63 -13.40 -45.30
CA PHE A 482 9.62 -12.01 -45.81
C PHE A 482 9.32 -11.90 -47.31
N ASP A 483 9.78 -12.88 -48.10
CA ASP A 483 9.66 -12.86 -49.56
C ASP A 483 8.69 -13.90 -50.16
N GLN A 484 8.10 -14.74 -49.29
CA GLN A 484 6.97 -15.65 -49.55
C GLN A 484 7.32 -16.90 -50.36
N ASP A 485 8.44 -17.52 -50.02
CA ASP A 485 9.00 -18.72 -50.65
C ASP A 485 8.69 -20.03 -49.91
N GLY A 486 8.44 -19.95 -48.59
CA GLY A 486 8.15 -21.07 -47.70
C GLY A 486 9.25 -21.49 -46.72
N LEU A 487 10.33 -20.72 -46.59
CA LEU A 487 11.25 -20.71 -45.44
C LEU A 487 10.88 -19.58 -44.47
N SER A 488 11.44 -19.59 -43.25
CA SER A 488 11.46 -18.39 -42.41
C SER A 488 12.81 -17.70 -42.45
N ASN A 489 12.84 -16.40 -42.17
CA ASN A 489 14.04 -15.56 -42.15
C ASN A 489 15.15 -16.16 -41.23
N LEU A 490 14.77 -16.84 -40.14
CA LEU A 490 15.69 -17.61 -39.28
C LEU A 490 16.16 -18.92 -39.92
N ASP A 491 15.26 -19.71 -40.51
CA ASP A 491 15.62 -20.98 -41.19
C ASP A 491 16.54 -20.71 -42.39
N GLU A 492 16.32 -19.61 -43.11
CA GLU A 492 17.20 -19.06 -44.12
C GLU A 492 18.56 -18.64 -43.59
N TRP A 493 18.60 -17.86 -42.49
CA TRP A 493 19.84 -17.49 -41.82
C TRP A 493 20.65 -18.71 -41.36
N LEU A 494 19.96 -19.80 -41.00
CA LEU A 494 20.57 -21.08 -40.60
C LEU A 494 21.18 -21.86 -41.79
N VAL A 495 20.63 -21.76 -43.00
CA VAL A 495 21.19 -22.43 -44.21
C VAL A 495 22.12 -21.54 -45.04
N GLY A 496 21.94 -20.22 -45.00
CA GLY A 496 22.78 -19.21 -45.64
C GLY A 496 22.19 -18.55 -46.90
N THR A 497 20.87 -18.55 -47.08
CA THR A 497 20.14 -17.83 -48.16
C THR A 497 19.97 -16.33 -47.82
N ASP A 498 19.19 -15.59 -48.62
CA ASP A 498 19.07 -14.13 -48.62
C ASP A 498 17.59 -13.72 -48.45
N PRO A 499 17.10 -13.46 -47.20
CA PRO A 499 15.67 -13.26 -46.85
C PRO A 499 14.95 -12.03 -47.42
N THR A 500 15.33 -11.61 -48.62
CA THR A 500 14.71 -10.52 -49.39
C THR A 500 14.55 -10.90 -50.87
N ARG A 501 14.77 -12.19 -51.19
CA ARG A 501 14.94 -12.77 -52.51
C ARG A 501 14.60 -14.29 -52.49
N PRO A 502 13.42 -14.71 -53.00
CA PRO A 502 12.95 -16.10 -53.01
C PRO A 502 13.80 -17.11 -53.80
N ASP A 503 14.95 -16.70 -54.35
CA ASP A 503 15.80 -17.39 -55.33
C ASP A 503 17.20 -16.78 -55.15
N THR A 504 18.01 -17.33 -54.23
CA THR A 504 19.25 -16.71 -53.75
C THR A 504 20.36 -16.73 -54.80
N ASP A 505 20.50 -17.78 -55.59
CA ASP A 505 21.55 -17.87 -56.62
C ASP A 505 21.12 -17.37 -58.02
N GLY A 506 19.82 -17.42 -58.35
CA GLY A 506 19.26 -16.99 -59.63
C GLY A 506 19.06 -18.09 -60.67
N ASP A 507 19.00 -19.38 -60.30
CA ASP A 507 18.61 -20.49 -61.18
C ASP A 507 17.16 -20.33 -61.71
N GLY A 508 16.25 -19.89 -60.83
CA GLY A 508 14.81 -19.82 -61.07
C GLY A 508 14.02 -21.02 -60.52
N LEU A 509 14.52 -21.63 -59.46
CA LEU A 509 13.74 -22.36 -58.44
C LEU A 509 13.71 -21.51 -57.17
N ASP A 510 12.70 -21.74 -56.32
CA ASP A 510 12.54 -20.99 -55.09
C ASP A 510 13.32 -21.68 -53.94
N ASP A 511 14.01 -20.95 -53.06
CA ASP A 511 14.97 -21.50 -52.08
C ASP A 511 14.33 -22.51 -51.10
N GLY A 512 13.09 -22.31 -50.66
CA GLY A 512 12.31 -23.25 -49.85
C GLY A 512 11.87 -24.52 -50.60
N VAL A 513 11.76 -24.45 -51.93
CA VAL A 513 11.64 -25.65 -52.78
C VAL A 513 12.97 -26.39 -52.85
N GLU A 514 14.09 -25.67 -52.82
CA GLU A 514 15.43 -26.21 -52.93
C GLU A 514 15.92 -26.82 -51.60
N VAL A 515 15.90 -26.09 -50.49
CA VAL A 515 16.17 -26.55 -49.12
C VAL A 515 15.22 -27.67 -48.74
N GLY A 516 13.92 -27.47 -48.97
CA GLY A 516 12.86 -28.45 -48.72
C GLY A 516 12.50 -28.63 -47.23
N PRO A 517 11.59 -29.58 -46.91
CA PRO A 517 10.81 -29.59 -45.66
C PRO A 517 11.57 -30.05 -44.40
N VAL A 518 12.90 -29.98 -44.38
CA VAL A 518 13.75 -30.27 -43.21
C VAL A 518 15.01 -29.40 -43.27
N VAL A 519 14.94 -28.18 -42.76
CA VAL A 519 16.03 -27.18 -42.84
C VAL A 519 17.34 -27.67 -42.20
N TRP A 520 17.27 -28.51 -41.15
CA TRP A 520 18.43 -29.19 -40.56
C TRP A 520 19.06 -30.33 -41.42
N ASN A 521 18.51 -30.59 -42.60
CA ASN A 521 19.03 -31.49 -43.63
C ASN A 521 18.61 -30.94 -45.02
N PRO A 522 19.21 -29.82 -45.48
CA PRO A 522 18.87 -29.22 -46.76
C PRO A 522 19.26 -30.14 -47.92
N LYS A 523 18.75 -29.87 -49.12
CA LYS A 523 19.05 -30.65 -50.33
C LYS A 523 20.45 -30.32 -50.84
N ASP A 524 21.26 -31.36 -51.00
CA ASP A 524 22.54 -31.38 -51.73
C ASP A 524 22.41 -32.54 -52.74
N SER A 525 22.17 -32.22 -54.00
CA SER A 525 21.83 -33.16 -55.07
C SER A 525 23.07 -33.82 -55.72
N ASP A 526 24.24 -33.20 -55.58
CA ASP A 526 25.52 -33.62 -56.20
C ASP A 526 26.45 -34.34 -55.20
N GLY A 527 26.49 -33.88 -53.96
CA GLY A 527 27.32 -34.40 -52.85
C GLY A 527 28.62 -33.63 -52.61
N ASP A 528 28.70 -32.38 -53.06
CA ASP A 528 29.87 -31.48 -52.98
C ASP A 528 30.01 -30.81 -51.60
N GLY A 529 28.88 -30.51 -50.95
CA GLY A 529 28.81 -29.85 -49.63
C GLY A 529 28.36 -28.38 -49.65
N ILE A 530 28.02 -27.83 -50.81
CA ILE A 530 27.10 -26.71 -50.98
C ILE A 530 25.66 -27.27 -51.05
N ILE A 531 24.65 -26.46 -50.71
CA ILE A 531 23.22 -26.83 -50.85
C ILE A 531 22.71 -26.36 -52.21
N ASP A 532 21.66 -27.00 -52.73
CA ASP A 532 21.16 -26.70 -54.08
C ASP A 532 20.78 -25.22 -54.28
N ALA A 533 20.30 -24.53 -53.23
CA ALA A 533 19.89 -23.10 -53.23
C ALA A 533 21.05 -22.08 -53.27
N LEU A 534 22.29 -22.48 -53.59
CA LEU A 534 23.49 -21.63 -53.48
C LEU A 534 24.55 -21.89 -54.61
N GLU A 535 24.20 -22.42 -55.80
CA GLU A 535 25.18 -22.97 -56.80
C GLU A 535 25.57 -22.07 -58.03
#